data_AF-A0A1G0YSK5-F1
#
_entry.id   AF-A0A1G0YSK5-F1
#
_cell.length_a   1.000
_cell.length_b   1.000
_cell.length_c   1.000
_cell.angle_alpha   90.00
_cell.angle_beta   90.00
_cell.angle_gamma   90.00
#
_symmetry.space_group_name_H-M   'P 1'
#
loop_
_entity.id
_entity.type
_entity.pdbx_description
1 polymer ?
#
loop_
_entity_poly.entity_id
_entity_poly.type
_entity_poly.pdbx_seq_one_letter_code
_entity_poly.pdbx_strand_id
1 'polypeptide(L)'
;MVNFTKNKGRRKFDRSLLPAPAAYYSQEIPNLKIKSEWAQTHCCFHDDSNPSLSLNMKSGHFRCFGCGAKGGDIIAFHMLRYGLTFIEAVNYFGAWSHG
;
A
#
# COMPACT_ATOMS: atom_id res chain seq x y z
N MET A 1 41.04 -8.01 -15.42
CA MET A 1 40.78 -7.61 -14.03
C MET A 1 39.67 -6.57 -14.04
N VAL A 2 38.51 -6.85 -13.43
CA VAL A 2 37.66 -5.86 -12.74
C VAL A 2 36.73 -6.64 -11.81
N ASN A 3 37.10 -6.73 -10.53
CA ASN A 3 36.20 -7.20 -9.48
C ASN A 3 35.26 -6.05 -9.15
N PHE A 4 34.02 -6.12 -9.65
CA PHE A 4 32.94 -5.29 -9.14
C PHE A 4 32.39 -5.90 -7.86
N THR A 5 33.14 -5.79 -6.76
CA THR A 5 32.51 -5.80 -5.44
C THR A 5 31.69 -4.52 -5.33
N LYS A 6 30.48 -4.53 -5.92
CA LYS A 6 29.46 -3.52 -5.62
C LYS A 6 29.26 -3.58 -4.12
N ASN A 7 29.81 -2.59 -3.44
CA ASN A 7 29.60 -2.34 -2.02
C ASN A 7 28.11 -2.05 -1.86
N LYS A 8 27.30 -3.10 -1.65
CA LYS A 8 25.86 -2.97 -1.45
C LYS A 8 25.68 -2.44 -0.02
N GLY A 9 25.77 -1.13 0.13
CA GLY A 9 25.29 -0.44 1.33
C GLY A 9 23.92 -1.02 1.71
N ARG A 10 23.67 -1.22 3.00
CA ARG A 10 22.42 -1.83 3.48
C ARG A 10 21.25 -0.98 3.00
N ARG A 11 20.48 -1.49 2.03
CA ARG A 11 19.23 -0.86 1.58
C ARG A 11 18.30 -0.74 2.78
N LYS A 12 17.84 0.48 3.07
CA LYS A 12 16.90 0.75 4.14
C LYS A 12 15.54 1.05 3.53
N PHE A 13 14.48 0.48 4.09
CA PHE A 13 13.12 0.86 3.70
C PHE A 13 12.88 2.31 4.10
N ASP A 14 12.52 3.14 3.11
CA ASP A 14 12.24 4.55 3.30
C ASP A 14 10.78 4.85 2.96
N ARG A 15 9.99 5.10 4.01
CA ARG A 15 8.56 5.38 3.90
C ARG A 15 8.28 6.70 3.18
N SER A 16 9.24 7.62 3.12
CA SER A 16 9.09 8.89 2.42
C SER A 16 9.05 8.74 0.89
N LEU A 17 9.51 7.59 0.37
CA LEU A 17 9.47 7.25 -1.05
C LEU A 17 8.13 6.64 -1.48
N LEU A 18 7.22 6.37 -0.54
CA LEU A 18 5.89 5.87 -0.86
C LEU A 18 5.01 7.00 -1.40
N PRO A 19 4.06 6.70 -2.31
CA PRO A 19 3.05 7.68 -2.69
C PRO A 19 2.20 8.07 -1.48
N ALA A 20 1.61 9.27 -1.53
CA ALA A 20 0.60 9.67 -0.56
C ALA A 20 -0.57 8.66 -0.56
N PRO A 21 -1.13 8.27 0.59
CA PRO A 21 -2.17 7.23 0.61
C PRO A 21 -3.42 7.55 -0.21
N ALA A 22 -3.86 8.82 -0.23
CA ALA A 22 -4.96 9.26 -1.10
C ALA A 22 -4.68 9.02 -2.59
N ALA A 23 -3.45 9.29 -3.05
CA ALA A 23 -3.04 9.08 -4.43
C ALA A 23 -3.02 7.58 -4.77
N TYR A 24 -2.46 6.77 -3.88
CA TYR A 24 -2.45 5.32 -4.02
C TYR A 24 -3.87 4.74 -4.12
N TYR A 25 -4.76 5.06 -3.17
CA TYR A 25 -6.11 4.52 -3.16
C TYR A 25 -6.96 4.97 -4.35
N SER A 26 -6.76 6.19 -4.84
CA SER A 26 -7.45 6.68 -6.05
C SER A 26 -7.05 5.90 -7.30
N GLN A 27 -5.81 5.41 -7.37
CA GLN A 27 -5.34 4.55 -8.45
C GLN A 27 -5.90 3.12 -8.33
N GLU A 28 -5.93 2.56 -7.12
CA GLU A 28 -6.37 1.18 -6.89
C GLU A 28 -7.89 0.99 -7.00
N ILE A 29 -8.66 2.05 -6.75
CA ILE A 29 -10.12 1.99 -6.65
C ILE A 29 -10.71 3.03 -7.59
N PRO A 30 -11.02 2.64 -8.84
CA PRO A 30 -11.64 3.53 -9.80
C PRO A 30 -12.92 4.16 -9.23
N ASN A 31 -13.08 5.47 -9.42
CA ASN A 31 -14.22 6.26 -8.94
C ASN A 31 -14.35 6.37 -7.41
N LEU A 32 -13.28 6.15 -6.65
CA LEU A 32 -13.27 6.42 -5.21
C LEU A 32 -13.64 7.88 -4.93
N LYS A 33 -14.70 8.10 -4.15
CA LYS A 33 -15.15 9.43 -3.74
C LYS A 33 -14.51 9.82 -2.41
N ILE A 34 -13.46 10.63 -2.48
CA ILE A 34 -12.79 11.15 -1.28
C ILE A 34 -13.52 12.42 -0.80
N LYS A 35 -14.17 12.35 0.35
CA LYS A 35 -14.90 13.48 0.97
C LYS A 35 -14.32 13.92 2.31
N SER A 36 -13.57 13.06 2.98
CA SER A 36 -12.95 13.31 4.27
C SER A 36 -11.68 12.46 4.40
N GLU A 37 -11.04 12.47 5.58
CA GLU A 37 -9.88 11.62 5.86
C GLU A 37 -10.22 10.12 5.74
N TRP A 38 -11.46 9.71 6.01
CA TRP A 38 -11.90 8.32 5.88
C TRP A 38 -12.88 8.18 4.71
N ALA A 39 -12.56 7.32 3.75
CA ALA A 39 -13.44 6.97 2.64
C ALA A 39 -13.96 5.53 2.79
N GLN A 40 -15.23 5.32 2.47
CA GLN A 40 -15.85 4.00 2.46
C GLN A 40 -16.14 3.56 1.02
N THR A 41 -15.85 2.31 0.71
CA THR A 41 -16.02 1.74 -0.63
C THR A 41 -16.31 0.24 -0.57
N HIS A 42 -16.70 -0.36 -1.70
CA HIS A 42 -16.79 -1.81 -1.83
C HIS A 42 -15.41 -2.43 -1.65
N CYS A 43 -15.35 -3.48 -0.85
CA CYS A 43 -14.11 -4.15 -0.53
C CYS A 43 -13.55 -4.88 -1.75
N CYS A 44 -12.30 -4.60 -2.09
CA CYS A 44 -11.59 -5.31 -3.15
C CYS A 44 -10.98 -6.66 -2.71
N PHE A 45 -11.19 -7.09 -1.46
CA PHE A 45 -10.63 -8.33 -0.90
C PHE A 45 -11.63 -9.49 -0.84
N HIS A 46 -12.90 -9.24 -1.14
CA HIS A 46 -13.94 -10.27 -1.26
C HIS A 46 -15.02 -9.77 -2.21
N ASP A 47 -15.93 -10.66 -2.62
CA ASP A 47 -17.13 -10.25 -3.35
C ASP A 47 -18.04 -9.47 -2.39
N ASP A 48 -18.16 -8.16 -2.59
CA ASP A 48 -18.78 -7.25 -1.64
C ASP A 48 -19.99 -6.54 -2.23
N SER A 49 -21.18 -6.89 -1.72
CA SER A 49 -22.44 -6.26 -2.13
C SER A 49 -22.71 -4.93 -1.43
N ASN A 50 -22.07 -4.62 -0.29
CA ASN A 50 -22.33 -3.41 0.49
C ASN A 50 -21.02 -2.75 0.92
N PRO A 51 -20.77 -1.46 0.63
CA PRO A 51 -19.51 -0.80 0.96
C PRO A 51 -19.00 -1.09 2.38
N SER A 52 -18.02 -1.98 2.50
CA SER A 52 -17.56 -2.47 3.81
C SER A 52 -16.10 -2.13 4.11
N LEU A 53 -15.37 -1.59 3.12
CA LEU A 53 -13.96 -1.21 3.23
C LEU A 53 -13.83 0.27 3.57
N SER A 54 -13.28 0.56 4.75
CA SER A 54 -12.90 1.91 5.17
C SER A 54 -11.41 2.13 4.98
N LEU A 55 -11.06 3.25 4.38
CA LEU A 55 -9.70 3.63 3.97
C LEU A 55 -9.36 5.00 4.55
N ASN A 56 -8.24 5.11 5.25
CA ASN A 56 -7.73 6.38 5.73
C ASN A 56 -6.80 7.00 4.67
N MET A 57 -7.21 8.12 4.10
CA MET A 57 -6.55 8.84 3.02
C MET A 57 -5.23 9.51 3.43
N LYS A 58 -4.97 9.63 4.74
CA LYS A 58 -3.78 10.30 5.28
C LYS A 58 -2.71 9.32 5.76
N SER A 59 -3.10 8.35 6.57
CA SER A 59 -2.20 7.36 7.16
C SER A 59 -2.04 6.10 6.32
N GLY A 60 -2.99 5.82 5.42
CA GLY A 60 -3.01 4.59 4.65
C GLY A 60 -3.60 3.39 5.39
N HIS A 61 -4.10 3.55 6.63
CA HIS A 61 -4.81 2.49 7.31
C HIS A 61 -6.03 2.02 6.51
N PHE A 62 -6.35 0.73 6.61
CA PHE A 62 -7.59 0.19 6.09
C PHE A 62 -8.18 -0.87 6.99
N ARG A 63 -9.51 -0.99 6.93
CA ARG A 63 -10.26 -2.10 7.51
C ARG A 63 -11.51 -2.37 6.71
N CYS A 64 -11.70 -3.62 6.32
CA CYS A 64 -12.97 -4.16 5.87
C CYS A 64 -13.74 -4.70 7.08
N PHE A 65 -14.97 -4.22 7.27
CA PHE A 65 -15.85 -4.71 8.34
C PHE A 65 -16.63 -5.98 7.95
N GLY A 66 -16.67 -6.34 6.66
CA GLY A 66 -17.27 -7.57 6.17
C GLY A 66 -16.34 -8.78 6.28
N CYS A 67 -15.22 -8.76 5.56
CA CYS A 67 -14.26 -9.88 5.52
C CYS A 67 -13.11 -9.79 6.54
N GLY A 68 -12.99 -8.68 7.29
CA GLY A 68 -11.97 -8.51 8.32
C GLY A 68 -10.56 -8.13 7.83
N ALA A 69 -10.33 -8.05 6.51
CA ALA A 69 -9.09 -7.55 5.93
C ALA A 69 -8.70 -6.18 6.54
N LYS A 70 -7.44 -6.02 6.98
CA LYS A 70 -6.97 -4.79 7.64
C LYS A 70 -5.46 -4.62 7.51
N GLY A 71 -4.98 -3.39 7.65
CA GLY A 71 -3.56 -3.08 7.64
C GLY A 71 -3.22 -1.65 8.04
N GLY A 72 -1.93 -1.45 8.37
CA GLY A 72 -1.35 -0.24 8.94
C GLY A 72 -1.09 0.90 7.94
N ASP A 73 -0.91 0.55 6.68
CA ASP A 73 -0.44 1.47 5.64
C ASP A 73 -0.76 0.92 4.23
N ILE A 74 -0.38 1.70 3.22
CA ILE A 74 -0.55 1.30 1.82
C ILE A 74 0.34 0.12 1.40
N ILE A 75 1.45 -0.15 2.11
CA ILE A 75 2.27 -1.35 1.85
C ILE A 75 1.46 -2.59 2.25
N ALA A 76 0.89 -2.60 3.44
CA ALA A 76 0.06 -3.70 3.92
C ALA A 76 -1.15 -3.93 3.00
N PHE A 77 -1.76 -2.85 2.50
CA PHE A 77 -2.85 -2.96 1.53
C PHE A 77 -2.36 -3.60 0.23
N HIS A 78 -1.25 -3.10 -0.33
CA HIS A 78 -0.70 -3.59 -1.59
C HIS A 78 -0.29 -5.07 -1.49
N MET A 79 0.39 -5.45 -0.40
CA MET A 79 0.72 -6.84 -0.09
C MET A 79 -0.52 -7.73 -0.09
N LEU A 80 -1.58 -7.32 0.62
CA LEU A 80 -2.80 -8.11 0.72
C LEU A 80 -3.55 -8.18 -0.61
N ARG A 81 -3.59 -7.09 -1.38
CA ARG A 81 -4.33 -7.02 -2.65
C ARG A 81 -3.70 -7.90 -3.74
N TYR A 82 -2.37 -7.98 -3.76
CA TYR A 82 -1.62 -8.63 -4.83
C TYR A 82 -0.91 -9.91 -4.39
N GLY A 83 -1.07 -10.34 -3.14
CA GLY A 83 -0.44 -11.56 -2.62
C GLY A 83 1.09 -11.46 -2.52
N LEU A 84 1.61 -10.26 -2.25
CA LEU A 84 3.04 -9.98 -2.25
C LEU A 84 3.65 -10.08 -0.85
N THR A 85 4.91 -10.47 -0.80
CA THR A 85 5.76 -10.28 0.37
C THR A 85 6.07 -8.79 0.57
N PHE A 86 6.55 -8.44 1.77
CA PHE A 86 6.97 -7.07 2.07
C PHE A 86 8.07 -6.59 1.11
N ILE A 87 9.06 -7.43 0.80
CA ILE A 87 10.18 -7.05 -0.08
C ILE A 87 9.69 -6.75 -1.50
N GLU A 88 8.78 -7.57 -2.02
CA GLU A 88 8.18 -7.36 -3.35
C GLU A 88 7.37 -6.07 -3.39
N ALA A 89 6.54 -5.80 -2.37
CA ALA A 89 5.78 -4.55 -2.29
C ALA A 89 6.69 -3.32 -2.21
N VAL A 90 7.75 -3.35 -1.39
CA VAL A 90 8.70 -2.23 -1.30
C VAL A 90 9.47 -2.04 -2.61
N ASN A 91 9.83 -3.13 -3.31
CA ASN A 91 10.43 -3.06 -4.64
C ASN A 91 9.48 -2.43 -5.66
N TYR A 92 8.19 -2.77 -5.63
CA TYR A 92 7.18 -2.18 -6.51
C TYR A 92 7.12 -0.66 -6.37
N PHE A 93 7.16 -0.14 -5.15
CA PHE A 93 7.19 1.31 -4.92
C PHE A 93 8.58 1.95 -5.07
N GLY A 94 9.64 1.18 -5.33
CA GLY A 94 11.01 1.69 -5.37
C GLY A 94 11.48 2.28 -4.04
N ALA A 95 10.88 1.88 -2.92
CA ALA A 95 11.04 2.54 -1.62
C ALA A 95 12.27 2.05 -0.81
N TRP A 96 13.34 1.66 -1.51
CA TRP A 96 14.63 1.37 -0.92
C TRP A 96 15.56 2.58 -1.06
N SER A 97 15.93 3.20 0.06
CA SER A 97 16.98 4.21 0.06
C SER A 97 18.36 3.54 0.10
N HIS A 98 19.29 4.16 -0.62
CA HIS A 98 20.71 3.84 -0.55
C HIS A 98 21.32 4.79 0.48
N GLY A 99 21.87 4.24 1.55
CA GLY A 99 22.63 5.00 2.54
C GLY A 99 24.03 5.34 2.05
#